data_AF-A0A6D1A8J4-F1
#
_entry.id   AF-A0A6D1A8J4-F1
#
_cell.length_a   1.000
_cell.length_b   1.000
_cell.length_c   1.000
_cell.angle_alpha   90.00
_cell.angle_beta   90.00
_cell.angle_gamma   90.00
#
_symmetry.space_group_name_H-M   'P 1'
#
loop_
_entity.id
_entity.type
_entity.pdbx_description
1 polymer ?
#
loop_
_entity_poly.entity_id
_entity_poly.type
_entity_poly.pdbx_seq_one_letter_code
_entity_poly.pdbx_strand_id
1 'polypeptide(L)'
;LSNEEIDFLLGSYVNGSTPDYQMAAFLMAVMFQGMESAELAYFTKFMMHSGDVIDLSDIPGIKVDKHSTGGVGDKTTLAVAPICAALGAP
;
A
#
# COMPACT_ATOMS: atom_id res chain seq x y z
N LEU A 1 18.73 -0.80 0.21
CA LEU A 1 18.16 -2.09 -0.17
C LEU A 1 18.09 -2.17 -1.68
N SER A 2 18.70 -3.19 -2.26
CA SER A 2 18.48 -3.52 -3.66
C SER A 2 17.08 -4.12 -3.86
N ASN A 3 16.63 -4.21 -5.12
CA ASN A 3 15.37 -4.85 -5.45
C ASN A 3 15.36 -6.32 -5.02
N GLU A 4 16.47 -7.03 -5.22
CA GLU A 4 16.62 -8.44 -4.84
C GLU A 4 16.55 -8.65 -3.32
N GLU A 5 17.09 -7.71 -2.53
CA GLU A 5 16.98 -7.74 -1.07
C GLU A 5 15.53 -7.52 -0.61
N ILE A 6 14.79 -6.62 -1.27
CA ILE A 6 13.36 -6.38 -0.99
C ILE A 6 12.53 -7.61 -1.38
N ASP A 7 12.77 -8.20 -2.54
CA ASP A 7 12.10 -9.42 -3.01
C ASP A 7 12.30 -10.57 -2.02
N PHE A 8 13.55 -10.77 -1.56
CA PHE A 8 13.86 -11.79 -0.58
C PHE A 8 13.13 -11.52 0.75
N LEU A 9 13.26 -10.31 1.29
CA LEU A 9 12.69 -9.94 2.60
C LEU A 9 11.17 -10.08 2.61
N LEU A 10 10.48 -9.49 1.63
CA LEU A 10 9.02 -9.51 1.57
C LEU A 10 8.48 -10.86 1.12
N GLY A 11 9.10 -11.50 0.13
CA GLY A 11 8.68 -12.82 -0.35
C GLY A 11 8.80 -13.89 0.73
N SER A 12 9.91 -13.91 1.47
CA SER A 12 10.10 -14.84 2.59
C SER A 12 9.17 -14.57 3.77
N TYR A 13 8.77 -13.32 4.00
CA TYR A 13 7.78 -13.01 5.02
C TYR A 13 6.37 -13.43 4.62
N VAL A 14 5.94 -13.10 3.39
CA VAL A 14 4.62 -13.47 2.87
C VAL A 14 4.44 -15.00 2.82
N ASN A 15 5.49 -15.76 2.51
CA ASN A 15 5.42 -17.22 2.47
C ASN A 15 5.65 -17.91 3.85
N GLY A 16 5.82 -17.13 4.92
CA GLY A 16 5.96 -17.63 6.29
C GLY A 16 7.34 -18.19 6.66
N SER A 17 8.35 -18.04 5.80
CA SER A 17 9.73 -18.47 6.11
C SER A 17 10.44 -17.53 7.09
N THR A 18 10.11 -16.23 7.04
CA THR A 18 10.68 -15.23 7.95
C THR A 18 9.77 -15.07 9.18
N PRO A 19 10.27 -15.30 10.41
CA PRO A 19 9.49 -15.13 11.62
C PRO A 19 9.22 -13.65 11.94
N ASP A 20 8.08 -13.36 12.56
CA ASP A 20 7.60 -12.00 12.86
C ASP A 20 8.64 -11.12 13.57
N TYR A 21 9.46 -11.69 14.47
CA TYR A 21 10.45 -10.91 15.20
C TYR A 21 11.58 -10.35 14.31
N GLN A 22 11.89 -10.99 13.17
CA GLN A 22 12.84 -10.44 12.20
C GLN A 22 12.21 -9.29 11.42
N MET A 23 10.94 -9.43 11.00
CA MET A 23 10.22 -8.35 10.31
C MET A 23 9.99 -7.16 11.24
N ALA A 24 9.64 -7.39 12.51
CA ALA A 24 9.51 -6.34 13.51
C ALA A 24 10.82 -5.57 13.74
N ALA A 25 11.96 -6.29 13.79
CA ALA A 25 13.27 -5.67 13.89
C ALA A 25 13.61 -4.82 12.65
N PHE A 26 13.28 -5.32 11.44
CA PHE A 26 13.43 -4.58 10.20
C PHE A 26 12.58 -3.30 10.19
N LEU A 27 11.29 -3.38 10.57
CA LEU A 27 10.40 -2.22 10.64
C LEU A 27 10.91 -1.16 11.61
N MET A 28 11.50 -1.58 12.74
CA MET A 28 12.14 -0.65 13.67
C MET A 28 13.37 0.03 13.05
N ALA A 29 14.17 -0.69 12.27
CA ALA A 29 15.30 -0.11 11.55
C ALA A 29 14.83 0.93 10.52
N VAL A 30 13.79 0.63 9.74
CA VAL A 30 13.16 1.58 8.81
C VAL A 30 12.63 2.82 9.54
N MET A 31 12.06 2.68 10.73
CA MET A 31 11.60 3.80 11.55
C MET A 31 12.73 4.79 11.88
N PHE A 32 13.95 4.31 12.11
CA PHE A 32 15.09 5.15 12.45
C PHE A 32 15.89 5.64 11.24
N GLN A 33 16.04 4.81 10.20
CA GLN A 33 16.89 5.09 9.05
C GLN A 33 16.11 5.62 7.84
N GLY A 34 14.79 5.45 7.81
CA GLY A 34 13.97 5.69 6.64
C GLY A 34 14.23 4.70 5.52
N MET A 35 13.74 5.05 4.33
CA MET A 35 14.01 4.39 3.05
C MET A 35 14.16 5.47 1.99
N GLU A 36 15.00 5.23 0.98
CA GLU A 36 15.04 6.09 -0.19
C GLU A 36 13.77 5.93 -1.04
N SER A 37 13.41 6.96 -1.80
CA SER A 37 12.17 6.96 -2.61
C SER A 37 12.08 5.79 -3.59
N ALA A 38 13.21 5.37 -4.16
CA ALA A 38 13.26 4.22 -5.07
C ALA A 38 12.98 2.89 -4.34
N GLU A 39 13.56 2.71 -3.14
CA GLU A 39 13.33 1.55 -2.29
C GLU A 39 11.86 1.48 -1.86
N LEU A 40 11.29 2.61 -1.40
CA LEU A 40 9.90 2.68 -0.96
C LEU A 40 8.92 2.40 -2.10
N ALA A 41 9.19 2.93 -3.31
CA ALA A 41 8.37 2.66 -4.48
C ALA A 41 8.40 1.18 -4.86
N TYR A 42 9.58 0.54 -4.84
CA TYR A 42 9.71 -0.88 -5.13
C TYR A 42 9.05 -1.76 -4.06
N PHE A 43 9.28 -1.45 -2.78
CA PHE A 43 8.64 -2.10 -1.64
C PHE A 43 7.10 -2.05 -1.73
N THR A 44 6.55 -0.87 -2.06
CA THR A 44 5.10 -0.70 -2.27
C THR A 44 4.59 -1.54 -3.43
N LYS A 45 5.32 -1.56 -4.56
CA LYS A 45 4.95 -2.34 -5.73
C LYS A 45 4.98 -3.85 -5.45
N PHE A 46 5.97 -4.34 -4.72
CA PHE A 46 6.02 -5.74 -4.30
C PHE A 46 4.80 -6.10 -3.46
N MET A 47 4.48 -5.29 -2.44
CA MET A 47 3.30 -5.52 -1.59
C MET A 47 1.99 -5.50 -2.39
N MET A 48 1.86 -4.62 -3.38
CA MET A 48 0.68 -4.58 -4.27
C MET A 48 0.52 -5.91 -5.05
N HIS A 49 1.62 -6.56 -5.42
CA HIS A 49 1.62 -7.81 -6.19
C HIS A 49 1.74 -9.08 -5.32
N SER A 50 1.78 -8.97 -3.99
CA SER A 50 1.86 -10.15 -3.12
C SER A 50 0.52 -10.87 -2.93
N GLY A 51 -0.57 -10.30 -3.45
CA GLY A 51 -1.92 -10.86 -3.44
C GLY A 51 -2.72 -10.47 -4.68
N ASP A 52 -4.02 -10.28 -4.50
CA ASP A 52 -4.92 -9.98 -5.61
C ASP A 52 -4.74 -8.53 -6.11
N VAL A 53 -4.67 -8.39 -7.44
CA VAL A 53 -4.72 -7.10 -8.13
C VAL A 53 -6.07 -6.97 -8.81
N ILE A 54 -6.89 -6.04 -8.32
CA ILE A 54 -8.25 -5.83 -8.84
C ILE A 54 -8.19 -5.09 -10.18
N ASP A 55 -8.79 -5.70 -11.21
CA ASP A 55 -9.04 -5.04 -12.48
C ASP A 55 -10.41 -4.34 -12.46
N LEU A 56 -10.40 -3.02 -12.67
CA LEU A 56 -11.59 -2.16 -12.76
C LEU A 56 -11.83 -1.68 -14.20
N SER A 57 -11.21 -2.33 -15.18
CA SER A 57 -11.32 -1.97 -16.60
C SER A 57 -12.76 -2.06 -17.15
N ASP A 58 -13.56 -3.00 -16.62
CA ASP A 58 -14.97 -3.18 -16.98
C ASP A 58 -15.87 -2.02 -16.53
N ILE A 59 -15.41 -1.18 -15.59
CA ILE A 59 -16.13 0.01 -15.15
C ILE A 59 -15.69 1.21 -16.01
N PRO A 60 -16.59 1.77 -16.85
CA PRO A 60 -16.25 2.86 -17.75
C PRO A 60 -15.93 4.15 -16.97
N GLY A 61 -15.01 4.93 -17.50
CA GLY A 61 -14.55 6.18 -16.90
C GLY A 61 -13.27 6.04 -16.07
N ILE A 62 -12.85 7.16 -15.47
CA ILE A 62 -11.65 7.26 -14.65
C ILE A 62 -12.06 7.00 -13.20
N LYS A 63 -11.62 5.86 -12.65
CA LYS A 63 -11.86 5.51 -11.25
C LYS A 63 -10.99 6.38 -10.37
N VAL A 64 -11.58 6.94 -9.33
CA VAL A 64 -10.90 7.79 -8.35
C VAL A 64 -11.09 7.19 -6.97
N ASP A 65 -10.07 7.31 -6.13
CA ASP A 65 -10.12 6.85 -4.75
C ASP A 65 -9.63 7.94 -3.80
N LYS A 66 -10.10 7.89 -2.56
CA LYS A 66 -9.67 8.77 -1.47
C LYS A 66 -9.19 7.93 -0.30
N HIS A 67 -7.95 8.17 0.08
CA HIS A 67 -7.36 7.61 1.29
C HIS A 67 -7.17 8.69 2.37
N SER A 68 -7.21 8.31 3.65
CA SER A 68 -6.83 9.16 4.79
C SER A 68 -5.68 8.51 5.55
N THR A 69 -4.66 9.27 5.92
CA THR A 69 -3.59 8.79 6.82
C THR A 69 -4.10 8.56 8.25
N GLY A 70 -5.26 9.13 8.60
CA GLY A 70 -5.90 9.02 9.91
C GLY A 70 -6.15 10.37 10.57
N GLY A 71 -7.19 10.44 11.39
CA GLY A 71 -7.58 11.65 12.14
C GLY A 71 -8.82 11.41 13.00
N VAL A 72 -8.87 12.01 14.19
CA VAL A 72 -10.01 11.83 15.10
C VAL A 72 -11.23 12.56 14.53
N GLY A 73 -12.28 11.81 14.22
CA GLY A 73 -13.53 12.36 13.66
C GLY A 73 -13.46 12.67 12.17
N ASP A 74 -12.46 12.16 11.43
CA ASP A 74 -12.42 12.31 9.97
C ASP A 74 -13.57 11.54 9.31
N LYS A 75 -14.62 12.28 8.93
CA LYS A 75 -15.79 11.77 8.20
C LYS A 75 -15.76 12.11 6.71
N THR A 76 -14.60 12.51 6.19
CA THR A 76 -14.46 13.01 4.81
C THR A 76 -15.02 12.01 3.79
N THR A 77 -14.69 10.71 3.92
CA THR A 77 -15.16 9.68 2.98
C THR A 77 -16.68 9.59 2.91
N LEU A 78 -17.39 9.75 4.04
CA LEU A 78 -18.85 9.70 4.07
C LEU A 78 -19.51 10.81 3.25
N ALA A 79 -18.86 11.97 3.15
CA ALA A 79 -19.35 13.10 2.36
C ALA A 79 -18.82 13.08 0.92
N VAL A 80 -17.52 12.82 0.74
CA VAL A 80 -16.84 12.95 -0.56
C VAL A 80 -17.27 11.86 -1.54
N ALA A 81 -17.41 10.60 -1.09
CA ALA A 81 -17.81 9.52 -1.98
C ALA A 81 -19.15 9.80 -2.71
N PRO A 82 -20.26 10.15 -2.02
CA PRO A 82 -21.51 10.47 -2.72
C PRO A 82 -21.47 11.77 -3.52
N ILE A 83 -20.66 12.76 -3.12
CA ILE A 83 -20.48 13.99 -3.91
C ILE A 83 -19.80 13.66 -5.25
N CYS A 84 -18.70 12.92 -5.24
CA CYS A 84 -18.00 12.49 -6.45
C CYS A 84 -18.91 11.65 -7.36
N ALA A 85 -19.65 10.70 -6.78
CA ALA A 85 -20.62 9.89 -7.51
C ALA A 85 -21.74 10.74 -8.15
N ALA A 86 -22.29 11.72 -7.42
CA ALA A 86 -23.30 12.64 -7.95
C ALA A 86 -22.78 13.54 -9.08
N LEU A 87 -21.47 13.78 -9.12
CA LEU A 87 -20.78 14.51 -10.19
C LEU A 87 -20.30 13.59 -11.34
N GLY A 88 -20.63 12.30 -11.30
CA GLY A 88 -20.37 11.35 -12.39
C GLY A 88 -19.03 10.62 -12.31
N ALA A 89 -18.30 10.71 -11.19
CA ALA A 89 -17.14 9.85 -10.98
C ALA A 89 -17.60 8.42 -10.66
N PRO A 90 -17.08 7.39 -11.36
CA PRO A 90 -17.40 5.99 -11.10
C PRO A 90 -16.68 5.44 -9.87
#